data_AF-A0A6B2NR89-F1
#
_entry.id   AF-A0A6B2NR89-F1
#
_cell.length_a   1.000
_cell.length_b   1.000
_cell.length_c   1.000
_cell.angle_alpha   90.00
_cell.angle_beta   90.00
_cell.angle_gamma   90.00
#
_symmetry.space_group_name_H-M   'P 1'
#
loop_
_entity.id
_entity.type
_entity.pdbx_description
1 polymer ?
#
loop_
_entity_poly.entity_id
_entity_poly.type
_entity_poly.pdbx_seq_one_letter_code
_entity_poly.pdbx_strand_id
1 'polypeptide(L)'
;MDFVAGSHKNPILRIPIPIPKTTFRRIGMAIRYLTPNARQLVAERDHAMPARGSGTSGNFILVEAPARLFVSEALALYERIRSDQAKALAQGASSAVPLYQTAG
;
A
#
# COMPACT_ATOMS: atom_id res chain seq x y z
N MET A 1 31.24 9.25 -17.49
CA MET A 1 31.88 8.07 -16.88
C MET A 1 32.53 8.62 -15.64
N ASP A 2 31.86 8.48 -14.50
CA ASP A 2 32.19 9.32 -13.35
C ASP A 2 32.64 8.39 -12.23
N PHE A 3 33.96 8.23 -12.10
CA PHE A 3 34.57 7.58 -10.95
C PHE A 3 34.58 8.59 -9.80
N VAL A 4 33.80 8.33 -8.74
CA VAL A 4 33.94 9.07 -7.48
C VAL A 4 35.14 8.50 -6.75
N ALA A 5 36.21 9.29 -6.63
CA ALA A 5 37.39 8.93 -5.87
C ALA A 5 37.09 8.99 -4.37
N GLY A 6 36.96 7.82 -3.74
CA GLY A 6 36.80 7.71 -2.30
C GLY A 6 37.26 6.34 -1.81
N SER A 7 38.44 6.33 -1.18
CA SER A 7 38.97 5.39 -0.18
C SER A 7 38.81 3.88 -0.40
N HIS A 8 39.95 3.18 -0.37
CA HIS A 8 40.14 1.73 -0.48
C HIS A 8 39.11 0.84 0.25
N LYS A 9 37.95 0.57 -0.37
CA LYS A 9 37.13 -0.64 -0.15
C LYS A 9 36.38 -0.94 -1.45
N ASN A 10 36.64 -2.13 -1.99
CA ASN A 10 36.01 -2.78 -3.15
C ASN A 10 34.91 -1.97 -3.88
N PRO A 11 35.18 -1.39 -5.06
CA PRO A 11 34.17 -0.62 -5.79
C PRO A 11 33.07 -1.56 -6.28
N ILE A 12 31.89 -1.48 -5.68
CA ILE A 12 30.68 -2.13 -6.22
C ILE A 12 30.35 -1.42 -7.53
N LEU A 13 30.48 -2.14 -8.64
CA LEU A 13 30.07 -1.66 -9.96
C LEU A 13 28.54 -1.44 -9.96
N ARG A 14 28.14 -0.20 -9.68
CA ARG A 14 26.73 0.22 -9.79
C ARG A 14 26.43 0.48 -11.26
N ILE A 15 26.11 -0.58 -12.01
CA ILE A 15 25.57 -0.42 -13.36
C ILE A 15 24.18 0.21 -13.20
N PRO A 16 23.93 1.43 -13.70
CA PRO A 16 22.59 2.00 -13.68
C PRO A 16 21.70 1.13 -14.57
N ILE A 17 20.68 0.52 -13.98
CA ILE A 17 19.63 -0.15 -14.76
C ILE A 17 18.90 0.96 -15.52
N PRO A 18 18.95 0.99 -16.86
CA PRO A 18 18.26 2.00 -17.63
C PRO A 18 16.76 1.84 -17.42
N ILE A 19 16.12 2.82 -16.79
CA ILE A 19 14.66 2.89 -16.73
C ILE A 19 14.19 3.19 -18.16
N PRO A 20 13.37 2.34 -18.79
CA PRO A 20 12.94 2.59 -20.16
C PRO A 20 12.17 3.91 -20.20
N LYS A 21 12.64 4.88 -20.99
CA LYS A 21 11.93 6.14 -21.26
C LYS A 21 10.86 5.88 -22.32
N THR A 22 9.62 5.65 -21.88
CA THR A 22 8.46 5.57 -22.77
C THR A 22 7.59 6.80 -22.58
N THR A 23 7.02 7.36 -23.65
CA THR A 23 6.07 8.49 -23.58
C THR A 23 4.69 8.07 -23.06
N PHE A 24 4.40 6.78 -23.03
CA PHE A 24 3.16 6.22 -22.47
C PHE A 24 3.24 6.03 -20.96
N ARG A 25 2.10 6.23 -20.28
CA ARG A 25 1.94 6.00 -18.85
C ARG A 25 2.08 4.51 -18.54
N ARG A 26 2.79 4.18 -17.46
CA ARG A 26 2.79 2.83 -16.86
C ARG A 26 1.83 2.83 -15.69
N ILE A 27 0.92 1.86 -15.66
CA ILE A 27 -0.02 1.65 -14.56
C ILE A 27 0.33 0.33 -13.90
N GLY A 28 0.80 0.37 -12.66
CA GLY A 28 1.07 -0.82 -11.85
C GLY A 28 -0.04 -1.05 -10.83
N MET A 29 -0.41 -2.31 -10.63
CA MET A 29 -1.36 -2.74 -9.59
C MET A 29 -0.66 -3.70 -8.64
N ALA A 30 -0.71 -3.40 -7.34
CA ALA A 30 -0.19 -4.27 -6.30
C ALA A 30 -1.35 -4.86 -5.50
N ILE A 31 -1.38 -6.19 -5.38
CA ILE A 31 -2.31 -6.92 -4.53
C ILE A 31 -1.51 -7.52 -3.39
N ARG A 32 -1.90 -7.23 -2.15
CA ARG A 32 -1.23 -7.75 -0.95
C ARG A 32 -1.99 -8.97 -0.44
N TYR A 33 -1.28 -10.08 -0.27
CA TYR A 33 -1.79 -11.28 0.37
C TYR A 33 -1.29 -11.34 1.82
N LEU A 34 -2.14 -11.83 2.71
CA LEU A 34 -1.85 -12.00 4.12
C LEU A 34 -2.45 -13.32 4.62
N THR A 35 -1.88 -13.87 5.68
CA THR A 35 -2.46 -15.02 6.36
C THR A 35 -3.61 -14.54 7.26
N PRO A 36 -4.61 -15.40 7.55
CA PRO A 36 -5.71 -15.01 8.44
C PRO A 36 -5.22 -14.49 9.80
N ASN A 37 -4.10 -14.99 10.31
CA ASN A 37 -3.57 -14.61 11.61
C ASN A 37 -2.97 -13.19 11.65
N ALA A 38 -2.79 -12.52 10.51
CA ALA A 38 -2.39 -11.12 10.50
C ALA A 38 -3.46 -10.24 11.17
N ARG A 39 -3.02 -9.15 11.80
CA ARG A 39 -3.89 -8.19 12.50
C ARG A 39 -3.36 -6.78 12.33
N GLN A 40 -4.28 -5.84 12.30
CA GLN A 40 -4.08 -4.40 12.24
C GLN A 40 -3.52 -3.90 13.57
N LEU A 41 -2.57 -2.98 13.51
CA LEU A 41 -1.97 -2.39 14.71
C LEU A 41 -2.75 -1.18 15.24
N VAL A 42 -3.39 -0.42 14.33
CA VAL A 42 -4.00 0.88 14.65
C VAL A 42 -5.48 0.95 14.29
N ALA A 43 -5.91 0.25 13.23
CA ALA A 43 -7.29 0.29 12.77
C ALA A 43 -8.22 -0.51 13.69
N GLU A 44 -9.39 0.06 14.02
CA GLU A 44 -10.47 -0.67 14.70
C GLU A 44 -11.01 -1.81 13.81
N ARG A 45 -11.08 -1.57 12.49
CA ARG A 45 -11.63 -2.48 11.50
C ARG A 45 -10.81 -2.40 10.21
N ASP A 46 -10.68 -3.53 9.53
CA ASP A 46 -10.22 -3.57 8.15
C ASP A 46 -10.90 -4.71 7.40
N HIS A 47 -10.82 -4.65 6.08
CA HIS A 47 -11.56 -5.51 5.18
C HIS A 47 -10.60 -6.35 4.34
N ALA A 48 -10.93 -7.62 4.12
CA ALA A 48 -10.11 -8.50 3.30
C ALA A 48 -10.99 -9.46 2.48
N MET A 49 -10.57 -9.74 1.25
CA MET A 49 -11.23 -10.75 0.41
C MET A 49 -10.55 -12.11 0.59
N PRO A 50 -11.29 -13.19 0.89
CA PRO A 50 -10.70 -14.51 1.00
C PRO A 50 -10.21 -14.97 -0.39
N ALA A 51 -8.90 -15.18 -0.51
CA ALA A 51 -8.31 -15.67 -1.76
C ALA A 51 -8.23 -17.21 -1.80
N ARG A 52 -8.02 -17.86 -0.65
CA ARG A 52 -7.90 -19.31 -0.51
C ARG A 52 -8.28 -19.77 0.90
N GLY A 53 -8.72 -21.03 1.01
CA GLY A 53 -9.05 -21.68 2.27
C GLY A 53 -10.34 -21.16 2.91
N SER A 54 -10.69 -21.74 4.05
CA SER A 54 -11.90 -21.42 4.83
C SER A 54 -11.61 -20.88 6.23
N GLY A 55 -10.33 -20.83 6.63
CA GLY A 55 -9.93 -20.42 7.97
C GLY A 55 -10.09 -18.92 8.20
N THR A 56 -10.83 -18.53 9.24
CA THR A 56 -11.02 -17.13 9.63
C THR A 56 -10.57 -16.92 11.07
N SER A 57 -9.67 -15.97 11.30
CA SER A 57 -9.23 -15.54 12.64
C SER A 57 -10.15 -14.50 13.29
N GLY A 58 -11.08 -13.93 12.51
CA GLY A 58 -11.92 -12.80 12.93
C GLY A 58 -11.22 -11.44 12.88
N ASN A 59 -9.95 -11.37 12.46
CA ASN A 59 -9.21 -10.11 12.40
C ASN A 59 -9.66 -9.16 11.28
N PHE A 60 -10.34 -9.69 10.24
CA PHE A 60 -10.81 -8.91 9.10
C PHE A 60 -12.30 -9.11 8.88
N ILE A 61 -12.97 -8.06 8.43
CA ILE A 61 -14.31 -8.16 7.85
C ILE A 61 -14.13 -8.75 6.45
N LEU A 62 -14.71 -9.93 6.23
CA LEU A 62 -14.61 -10.59 4.93
C LEU A 62 -15.53 -9.90 3.93
N VAL A 63 -14.97 -9.58 2.77
CA VAL A 63 -15.71 -9.02 1.64
C VAL A 63 -15.72 -10.01 0.49
N GLU A 64 -16.89 -10.17 -0.13
CA GLU A 64 -17.03 -11.01 -1.31
C GLU A 64 -16.56 -10.29 -2.58
N ALA A 65 -16.20 -11.06 -3.60
CA ALA A 65 -15.91 -10.51 -4.91
C ALA A 65 -17.20 -9.89 -5.50
N PRO A 66 -17.12 -8.71 -6.16
CA PRO A 66 -18.28 -8.12 -6.79
C PRO A 66 -18.80 -9.02 -7.92
N ALA A 67 -20.10 -9.29 -7.93
CA ALA A 67 -20.73 -10.16 -8.93
C ALA A 67 -20.71 -9.56 -10.35
N ARG A 68 -20.77 -8.23 -10.46
CA ARG A 68 -20.72 -7.47 -11.72
C ARG A 68 -20.08 -6.10 -11.50
N LEU A 69 -19.66 -5.47 -12.59
CA LEU A 69 -19.09 -4.13 -12.57
C LEU A 69 -20.14 -3.10 -12.09
N PHE A 70 -19.72 -2.24 -11.14
CA PHE A 70 -20.45 -1.06 -10.68
C PHE A 70 -21.88 -1.31 -10.16
N VAL A 71 -22.15 -2.51 -9.63
CA VAL A 71 -23.43 -2.75 -8.95
C VAL A 71 -23.54 -1.89 -7.69
N SER A 72 -24.76 -1.42 -7.41
CA SER A 72 -25.07 -0.48 -6.32
C SER A 72 -24.52 -0.95 -4.98
N GLU A 73 -24.62 -2.24 -4.69
CA GLU A 73 -24.22 -2.85 -3.42
C GLU A 73 -22.69 -2.82 -3.26
N ALA A 74 -21.95 -3.08 -4.35
CA ALA A 74 -20.49 -3.05 -4.34
C ALA A 74 -19.96 -1.61 -4.21
N LEU A 75 -20.63 -0.63 -4.82
CA LEU A 75 -20.28 0.78 -4.66
C LEU A 75 -20.55 1.27 -3.22
N ALA A 76 -21.68 0.87 -2.63
CA ALA A 76 -21.99 1.17 -1.25
C ALA A 76 -20.97 0.55 -0.27
N LEU A 77 -20.56 -0.70 -0.53
CA LEU A 77 -19.50 -1.37 0.22
C LEU A 77 -18.16 -0.63 0.08
N TYR A 78 -17.79 -0.22 -1.13
CA TYR A 78 -16.57 0.56 -1.38
C TYR A 78 -16.53 1.84 -0.55
N GLU A 79 -17.61 2.63 -0.52
CA GLU A 79 -17.64 3.87 0.25
C GLU A 79 -17.49 3.63 1.76
N ARG A 80 -18.08 2.54 2.27
CA ARG A 80 -17.90 2.12 3.67
C ARG A 80 -16.44 1.80 3.97
N ILE A 81 -15.81 0.95 3.16
CA ILE A 81 -14.39 0.55 3.34
C ILE A 81 -13.50 1.79 3.30
N ARG A 82 -13.73 2.68 2.33
CA ARG A 82 -12.97 3.93 2.17
C ARG A 82 -13.08 4.82 3.41
N SER A 83 -14.27 4.96 3.99
CA SER A 83 -14.49 5.70 5.24
C SER A 83 -13.72 5.08 6.41
N ASP A 84 -13.77 3.75 6.57
CA ASP A 84 -13.06 3.07 7.66
C ASP A 84 -11.53 3.20 7.52
N GLN A 85 -11.00 3.06 6.32
CA GLN A 85 -9.58 3.24 6.04
C GLN A 85 -9.10 4.68 6.26
N ALA A 86 -9.93 5.68 5.92
CA ALA A 86 -9.61 7.07 6.20
C ALA A 86 -9.47 7.34 7.71
N LYS A 87 -10.35 6.74 8.53
CA LYS A 87 -10.24 6.83 10.00
C LYS A 87 -8.97 6.17 10.52
N ALA A 88 -8.66 4.96 10.04
CA ALA A 88 -7.44 4.24 10.42
C ALA A 88 -6.16 5.02 10.06
N LEU A 89 -6.12 5.62 8.87
CA LEU A 89 -5.00 6.45 8.43
C LEU A 89 -4.85 7.70 9.30
N ALA A 90 -5.95 8.37 9.63
CA ALA A 90 -5.93 9.54 10.52
C ALA A 90 -5.46 9.18 11.94
N GLN A 91 -5.88 8.04 12.50
CA GLN A 91 -5.42 7.56 13.80
C GLN A 91 -3.91 7.27 13.82
N GLY A 92 -3.37 6.74 12.71
CA GLY A 92 -1.93 6.50 12.56
C GLY A 92 -1.11 7.77 12.31
N ALA A 93 -1.75 8.88 11.92
CA ALA A 93 -1.10 10.15 11.62
C ALA A 93 -0.95 11.03 12.87
N SER A 94 -0.21 10.54 13.86
CA SER A 94 0.11 11.28 15.09
C SER A 94 1.40 12.10 14.99
N SER A 95 2.12 12.03 13.86
CA SER A 95 3.37 12.75 13.65
C SER A 95 3.13 14.13 13.04
N ALA A 96 3.62 15.18 13.71
CA ALA A 96 3.72 16.51 13.13
C ALA A 96 4.73 16.46 11.98
N VAL A 97 4.24 16.46 10.74
CA VAL A 97 5.09 16.65 9.56
C VAL A 97 5.31 18.16 9.42
N PRO A 98 6.53 18.69 9.57
CA PRO A 98 6.79 20.11 9.34
C PRO A 98 6.57 20.37 7.85
N LEU A 99 5.41 20.95 7.50
CA LEU A 99 5.04 21.18 6.11
C LEU A 99 5.88 22.29 5.46
N TYR A 100 6.49 23.17 6.26
CA TYR A 100 7.47 24.15 5.82
C TYR A 100 8.46 24.42 6.97
N GLN A 101 9.72 24.00 6.82
CA GLN A 101 10.81 24.68 7.52
C GLN A 101 11.18 25.89 6.66
N THR A 102 10.72 27.08 7.06
CA THR A 102 11.29 28.31 6.54
C THR A 102 12.73 28.37 7.01
N ALA A 103 13.67 28.08 6.11
CA ALA A 103 15.07 28.38 6.34
C ALA A 103 15.18 29.91 6.49
N GLY A 104 15.42 30.37 7.72
CA GLY A 104 15.90 31.71 8.02
C GLY A 104 17.42 31.74 8.01
#